data_AF-A0A3E0KP57-F1
#
_entry.id   AF-A0A3E0KP57-F1
#
_cell.length_a   1.000
_cell.length_b   1.000
_cell.length_c   1.000
_cell.angle_alpha   90.00
_cell.angle_beta   90.00
_cell.angle_gamma   90.00
#
_symmetry.space_group_name_H-M   'P 1'
#
loop_
_entity.id
_entity.type
_entity.pdbx_description
1 polymer ?
#
loop_
_entity_poly.entity_id
_entity_poly.type
_entity_poly.pdbx_seq_one_letter_code
_entity_poly.pdbx_strand_id
1 'polypeptide(L)'
;MTGSFADLLKKARYEELRAGARAWLEAPWSWDDLMRLLDTLGVRDPDGFLAAGWWLPAEARLDQRLVDAYASQAEQAMAEGVIPPPGGRYTWDDVRALLEWCRISPAAVVDGLLWAYAQTLGEDVFLAALRETAPSATG
;
A
#
# COMPACT_ATOMS: atom_id res chain seq x y z
N MET A 1 15.65 -0.23 19.56
CA MET A 1 15.27 0.94 18.73
C MET A 1 16.55 1.67 18.36
N THR A 2 17.10 1.36 17.19
CA THR A 2 18.21 2.10 16.57
C THR A 2 17.71 2.51 15.19
N GLY A 3 16.77 3.45 15.15
CA GLY A 3 16.42 4.14 13.90
C GLY A 3 17.39 5.30 13.72
N SER A 4 17.90 5.49 12.52
CA SER A 4 18.70 6.67 12.20
C SER A 4 17.85 7.94 12.39
N PHE A 5 18.49 9.10 12.57
CA PHE A 5 17.76 10.38 12.61
C PHE A 5 16.89 10.61 11.36
N ALA A 6 17.33 10.10 10.21
CA ALA A 6 16.54 10.12 8.98
C ALA A 6 15.24 9.30 9.10
N ASP A 7 15.29 8.12 9.73
CA ASP A 7 14.10 7.28 9.93
C ASP A 7 13.09 7.94 10.88
N LEU A 8 13.58 8.69 11.88
CA LEU A 8 12.74 9.48 12.77
C LEU A 8 12.02 10.61 12.03
N LEU A 9 12.75 11.36 11.19
CA LEU A 9 12.15 12.42 10.37
C LEU A 9 11.12 11.88 9.38
N LYS A 10 11.44 10.75 8.72
CA LYS A 10 10.55 10.06 7.79
C LYS A 10 9.27 9.58 8.45
N LYS A 11 9.38 9.00 9.65
CA LYS A 11 8.23 8.58 10.45
C LYS A 11 7.37 9.79 10.86
N ALA A 12 8.00 10.86 11.35
CA ALA A 12 7.28 12.07 11.75
C ALA A 12 6.53 12.71 10.57
N ARG A 13 7.16 12.77 9.38
CA ARG A 13 6.53 13.29 8.16
C ARG A 13 5.32 12.44 7.74
N TYR A 14 5.46 11.11 7.79
CA TYR A 14 4.34 10.22 7.52
C TYR A 14 3.19 10.44 8.50
N GLU A 15 3.45 10.54 9.81
CA GLU A 15 2.42 10.78 10.83
C GLU A 15 1.70 12.12 10.63
N GLU A 16 2.42 13.18 10.27
CA GLU A 16 1.85 14.49 9.93
C GLU A 16 0.90 14.39 8.73
N LEU A 17 1.36 13.79 7.63
CA LEU A 17 0.56 13.62 6.42
C LEU A 17 -0.67 12.75 6.68
N ARG A 18 -0.50 11.66 7.44
CA ARG A 18 -1.58 10.75 7.82
C ARG A 18 -2.65 11.46 8.63
N ALA A 19 -2.27 12.33 9.58
CA ALA A 19 -3.20 13.13 10.34
C ALA A 19 -4.00 14.09 9.44
N GLY A 20 -3.33 14.73 8.47
CA GLY A 20 -3.98 15.61 7.49
C GLY A 20 -4.87 14.90 6.48
N ALA A 21 -4.56 13.64 6.14
CA ALA A 21 -5.29 12.83 5.17
C ALA A 21 -6.30 11.87 5.81
N ARG A 22 -6.46 11.89 7.14
CA ARG A 22 -7.23 10.90 7.91
C ARG A 22 -8.62 10.61 7.34
N ALA A 23 -9.38 11.64 6.99
CA ALA A 23 -10.72 11.48 6.46
C ALA A 23 -10.76 10.67 5.15
N TRP A 24 -9.75 10.81 4.29
CA TRP A 24 -9.63 10.01 3.07
C TRP A 24 -9.08 8.62 3.35
N LEU A 25 -8.16 8.46 4.29
CA LEU A 25 -7.58 7.16 4.65
C LEU A 25 -8.58 6.23 5.36
N GLU A 26 -9.46 6.79 6.20
CA GLU A 26 -10.51 6.06 6.92
C GLU A 26 -11.80 5.89 6.09
N ALA A 27 -11.83 6.40 4.85
CA ALA A 27 -12.95 6.23 3.93
C ALA A 27 -13.16 4.74 3.56
N PRO A 28 -14.37 4.33 3.17
CA PRO A 28 -14.66 2.95 2.80
C PRO A 28 -14.11 2.61 1.39
N TRP A 29 -12.79 2.44 1.28
CA TRP A 29 -12.14 2.10 0.01
C TRP A 29 -12.57 0.74 -0.53
N SER A 30 -13.10 0.74 -1.75
CA SER A 30 -13.26 -0.47 -2.55
C SER A 30 -11.99 -0.80 -3.35
N TRP A 31 -11.95 -1.99 -3.95
CA TRP A 31 -10.89 -2.36 -4.89
C TRP A 31 -10.86 -1.42 -6.11
N ASP A 32 -12.02 -1.03 -6.62
CA ASP A 32 -12.12 -0.14 -7.78
C ASP A 32 -11.60 1.27 -7.45
N ASP A 33 -11.83 1.76 -6.23
CA ASP A 33 -11.25 3.03 -5.78
C ASP A 33 -9.73 2.97 -5.73
N LEU A 34 -9.18 1.88 -5.18
CA LEU A 34 -7.73 1.66 -5.15
C LEU A 34 -7.14 1.60 -6.56
N MET A 35 -7.79 0.89 -7.49
CA MET A 35 -7.35 0.83 -8.89
C MET A 35 -7.36 2.21 -9.56
N ARG A 36 -8.38 3.05 -9.29
CA ARG A 36 -8.42 4.43 -9.78
C ARG A 36 -7.29 5.29 -9.20
N LEU A 37 -7.00 5.14 -7.90
CA LEU A 37 -5.86 5.81 -7.28
C LEU A 37 -4.55 5.38 -7.95
N LEU A 38 -4.33 4.08 -8.14
CA LEU A 38 -3.12 3.55 -8.77
C LEU A 38 -2.95 4.06 -10.20
N ASP A 39 -4.00 4.10 -11.02
CA ASP A 39 -3.92 4.67 -12.38
C ASP A 39 -3.62 6.17 -12.35
N THR A 40 -4.22 6.92 -11.41
CA THR A 40 -3.94 8.36 -11.22
C THR A 40 -2.48 8.61 -10.84
N LEU A 41 -1.89 7.70 -10.05
CA LEU A 41 -0.47 7.71 -9.69
C LEU A 41 0.45 7.15 -10.79
N GLY A 42 -0.10 6.71 -11.93
CA GLY A 42 0.64 6.10 -13.03
C GLY A 42 1.17 4.69 -12.73
N VAL A 43 0.66 4.04 -11.69
CA VAL A 43 1.06 2.69 -11.27
C VAL A 43 0.27 1.66 -12.04
N ARG A 44 0.86 1.15 -13.12
CA ARG A 44 0.19 0.25 -14.07
C ARG A 44 0.77 -1.15 -14.15
N ASP A 45 1.91 -1.37 -13.50
CA ASP A 45 2.65 -2.62 -13.53
C ASP A 45 2.47 -3.40 -12.21
N PRO A 46 1.68 -4.49 -12.21
CA PRO A 46 1.46 -5.30 -11.01
C PRO A 46 2.75 -5.93 -10.49
N ASP A 47 3.64 -6.36 -11.38
CA ASP A 47 4.94 -6.93 -11.02
C ASP A 47 5.79 -5.92 -10.25
N GLY A 48 5.93 -4.70 -10.78
CA GLY A 48 6.60 -3.59 -10.10
C GLY A 48 5.94 -3.20 -8.78
N PHE A 49 4.61 -3.19 -8.71
CA PHE A 49 3.85 -2.89 -7.49
C PHE A 49 4.15 -3.90 -6.37
N LEU A 50 4.14 -5.20 -6.69
CA LEU A 50 4.47 -6.27 -5.74
C LEU A 50 5.94 -6.24 -5.34
N ALA A 51 6.85 -6.10 -6.31
CA ALA A 51 8.30 -6.07 -6.07
C ALA A 51 8.75 -4.87 -5.24
N ALA A 52 8.11 -3.71 -5.41
CA ALA A 52 8.35 -2.52 -4.60
C ALA A 52 7.73 -2.62 -3.19
N GLY A 53 6.99 -3.70 -2.90
CA GLY A 53 6.31 -3.90 -1.63
C GLY A 53 5.20 -2.86 -1.40
N TRP A 54 4.64 -2.26 -2.45
CA TRP A 54 3.65 -1.18 -2.35
C TRP A 54 2.28 -1.65 -1.81
N TRP A 55 2.02 -2.95 -1.90
CA TRP A 55 0.88 -3.64 -1.32
C TRP A 55 0.89 -3.77 0.21
N LEU A 56 2.05 -3.59 0.85
CA LEU A 56 2.18 -3.76 2.30
C LEU A 56 1.51 -2.61 3.07
N PRO A 57 0.88 -2.88 4.24
CA PRO A 57 0.42 -1.82 5.14
C PRO A 57 1.57 -0.97 5.68
N ALA A 58 1.28 0.27 6.07
CA ALA A 58 2.29 1.17 6.62
C ALA A 58 2.95 0.64 7.90
N GLU A 59 2.19 0.00 8.80
CA GLU A 59 2.77 -0.62 9.99
C GLU A 59 3.82 -1.69 9.67
N ALA A 60 3.61 -2.46 8.59
CA ALA A 60 4.52 -3.52 8.19
C ALA A 60 5.85 -2.94 7.75
N ARG A 61 5.85 -1.78 7.07
CA ARG A 61 7.09 -1.11 6.63
C ARG A 61 7.94 -0.57 7.78
N LEU A 62 7.36 -0.43 8.98
CA LEU A 62 8.05 0.04 10.18
C LEU A 62 8.53 -1.12 11.08
N ASP A 63 8.09 -2.36 10.82
CA ASP A 63 8.43 -3.54 11.60
C ASP A 63 8.83 -4.72 10.70
N GLN A 64 10.13 -5.05 10.70
CA GLN A 64 10.69 -6.15 9.92
C GLN A 64 9.94 -7.48 10.15
N ARG A 65 9.47 -7.74 11.37
CA ARG A 65 8.76 -8.99 11.68
C ARG A 65 7.44 -9.10 10.92
N LEU A 66 6.77 -7.97 10.71
CA LEU A 66 5.54 -7.92 9.93
C LEU A 66 5.84 -8.09 8.43
N VAL A 67 6.94 -7.50 7.93
CA VAL A 67 7.41 -7.76 6.55
C VAL A 67 7.63 -9.26 6.33
N ASP A 68 8.38 -9.90 7.23
CA ASP A 68 8.67 -11.34 7.13
C ASP A 68 7.40 -12.19 7.22
N ALA A 69 6.43 -11.79 8.05
CA ALA A 69 5.15 -12.46 8.16
C ALA A 69 4.31 -12.36 6.88
N TYR A 70 4.23 -11.18 6.27
CA TYR A 70 3.53 -11.00 4.99
C TYR A 70 4.24 -11.72 3.83
N ALA A 71 5.58 -11.71 3.81
CA ALA A 71 6.35 -12.50 2.85
C ALA A 71 6.03 -14.00 2.98
N SER A 72 6.01 -14.53 4.21
CA SER A 72 5.65 -15.93 4.47
C SER A 72 4.21 -16.25 4.03
N GLN A 73 3.27 -15.32 4.20
CA GLN A 73 1.90 -15.50 3.71
C GLN A 73 1.81 -15.49 2.17
N ALA A 74 2.59 -14.64 1.51
CA ALA A 74 2.66 -14.60 0.06
C ALA A 74 3.25 -15.90 -0.52
N GLU A 75 4.30 -16.45 0.13
CA GLU A 75 4.86 -17.76 -0.22
C GLU A 75 3.82 -18.88 -0.07
N GLN A 76 3.02 -18.84 0.99
CA GLN A 76 1.92 -19.79 1.17
C GLN A 76 0.85 -19.65 0.09
N ALA A 77 0.46 -18.42 -0.26
CA ALA A 77 -0.49 -18.16 -1.35
C ALA A 77 0.00 -18.73 -2.69
N MET A 78 1.30 -18.64 -2.98
CA MET A 78 1.91 -19.25 -4.16
C MET A 78 1.90 -20.78 -4.08
N ALA A 79 2.26 -21.35 -2.92
CA ALA A 79 2.27 -22.79 -2.70
C ALA A 79 0.87 -23.43 -2.83
N GLU A 80 -0.17 -22.69 -2.43
CA GLU A 80 -1.57 -23.11 -2.55
C GLU A 80 -2.20 -22.77 -3.92
N GLY A 81 -1.45 -22.11 -4.81
CA GLY A 81 -1.91 -21.76 -6.16
C GLY A 81 -2.95 -20.64 -6.19
N VAL A 82 -3.04 -19.84 -5.14
CA VAL A 82 -3.90 -18.63 -5.07
C VAL A 82 -3.37 -17.55 -6.02
N ILE A 83 -2.05 -17.41 -6.07
CA ILE A 83 -1.34 -16.55 -7.03
C ILE A 83 -0.25 -17.34 -7.77
N PRO A 84 0.18 -16.89 -8.96
CA PRO A 84 1.27 -17.52 -9.70
C PRO A 84 2.58 -17.58 -8.91
N PRO A 85 3.45 -18.58 -9.16
CA PRO A 85 4.78 -18.62 -8.55
C PRO A 85 5.69 -17.51 -9.09
N PRO A 86 6.82 -17.24 -8.40
CA PRO A 86 7.77 -16.21 -8.83
C PRO A 86 8.29 -16.47 -10.25
N GLY A 87 8.39 -15.40 -11.05
CA GLY A 87 8.83 -15.47 -12.45
C GLY A 87 7.70 -15.61 -13.47
N GLY A 88 6.45 -15.79 -13.02
CA GLY A 88 5.26 -15.48 -13.82
C GLY A 88 5.05 -13.97 -13.96
N ARG A 89 4.19 -13.55 -14.91
CA ARG A 89 3.67 -12.18 -14.95
C ARG A 89 2.47 -12.09 -14.04
N TYR A 90 2.44 -11.09 -13.17
CA TYR A 90 1.29 -10.86 -12.30
C TYR A 90 0.25 -9.95 -12.97
N THR A 91 -1.00 -10.16 -12.61
CA THR A 91 -2.14 -9.32 -12.97
C THR A 91 -2.66 -8.59 -11.74
N TRP A 92 -3.51 -7.58 -11.95
CA TRP A 92 -4.20 -6.92 -10.83
C TRP A 92 -5.16 -7.87 -10.09
N ASP A 93 -5.67 -8.91 -10.75
CA ASP A 93 -6.47 -9.94 -10.08
C ASP A 93 -5.62 -10.80 -9.15
N ASP A 94 -4.37 -11.09 -9.52
CA ASP A 94 -3.41 -11.79 -8.64
C ASP A 94 -3.06 -10.92 -7.41
N VAL A 95 -2.85 -9.61 -7.62
CA VAL A 95 -2.63 -8.67 -6.52
C VAL A 95 -3.84 -8.66 -5.58
N ARG A 96 -5.05 -8.58 -6.13
CA ARG A 96 -6.29 -8.63 -5.35
C ARG A 96 -6.39 -9.92 -4.53
N ALA A 97 -6.15 -11.07 -5.16
CA ALA A 97 -6.19 -12.38 -4.51
C ALA A 97 -5.18 -12.46 -3.36
N LEU A 98 -3.96 -11.93 -3.54
CA LEU A 98 -2.96 -11.86 -2.48
C LEU A 98 -3.41 -10.98 -1.32
N LEU A 99 -3.97 -9.80 -1.59
CA LEU A 99 -4.47 -8.91 -0.52
C LEU A 99 -5.60 -9.57 0.27
N GLU A 100 -6.54 -10.22 -0.41
CA GLU A 100 -7.63 -10.96 0.23
C GLU A 100 -7.10 -12.12 1.09
N TRP A 101 -6.11 -12.88 0.58
CA TRP A 101 -5.41 -13.94 1.32
C TRP A 101 -4.74 -13.42 2.59
N CYS A 102 -3.98 -12.33 2.47
CA CYS A 102 -3.29 -11.67 3.57
C CYS A 102 -4.23 -10.84 4.47
N ARG A 103 -5.53 -10.77 4.15
CA ARG A 103 -6.53 -9.96 4.85
C ARG A 103 -6.17 -8.47 4.92
N ILE A 104 -5.51 -7.97 3.89
CA ILE A 104 -5.16 -6.56 3.75
C ILE A 104 -6.31 -5.84 3.05
N SER A 105 -6.85 -4.80 3.69
CA SER A 105 -7.89 -3.98 3.09
C SER A 105 -7.29 -2.98 2.09
N PRO A 106 -8.07 -2.53 1.08
CA PRO A 106 -7.64 -1.47 0.18
C PRO A 106 -7.20 -0.20 0.93
N ALA A 107 -7.91 0.19 1.99
CA ALA A 107 -7.55 1.33 2.83
C ALA A 107 -6.16 1.18 3.48
N ALA A 108 -5.79 -0.04 3.93
CA ALA A 108 -4.47 -0.30 4.47
C ALA A 108 -3.36 -0.19 3.41
N VAL A 109 -3.64 -0.57 2.16
CA VAL A 109 -2.74 -0.34 1.03
C VAL A 109 -2.55 1.15 0.78
N VAL A 110 -3.64 1.94 0.81
CA VAL A 110 -3.58 3.40 0.62
C VAL A 110 -2.74 4.08 1.71
N ASP A 111 -2.93 3.72 2.99
CA ASP A 111 -2.08 4.22 4.10
C ASP A 111 -0.62 3.80 3.89
N GLY A 112 -0.40 2.59 3.39
CA GLY A 112 0.91 2.10 2.99
C GLY A 112 1.56 2.93 1.87
N LEU A 113 0.81 3.26 0.83
CA LEU A 113 1.28 4.13 -0.25
C LEU A 113 1.62 5.52 0.28
N LEU A 114 0.82 6.08 1.19
CA LEU A 114 1.16 7.36 1.83
C LEU A 114 2.53 7.31 2.51
N TRP A 115 2.82 6.22 3.24
CA TRP A 115 4.14 6.01 3.81
C TRP A 115 5.23 6.02 2.74
N ALA A 116 5.03 5.29 1.63
CA ALA A 116 6.01 5.19 0.55
C ALA A 116 6.28 6.55 -0.11
N TYR A 117 5.23 7.32 -0.40
CA TYR A 117 5.34 8.65 -0.99
C TYR A 117 5.95 9.68 -0.03
N ALA A 118 5.72 9.54 1.28
CA ALA A 118 6.42 10.33 2.29
C ALA A 118 7.94 10.08 2.31
N GLN A 119 8.42 8.93 1.80
CA GLN A 119 9.85 8.64 1.70
C GLN A 119 10.51 9.25 0.46
N THR A 120 9.74 9.54 -0.59
CA THR A 120 10.25 9.93 -1.92
C THR A 120 10.05 11.40 -2.27
N LEU A 121 9.54 12.21 -1.32
CA LEU A 121 9.14 13.61 -1.53
C LEU A 121 8.03 13.77 -2.60
N GLY A 122 7.24 12.72 -2.80
CA GLY A 122 6.12 12.69 -3.74
C GLY A 122 4.76 12.95 -3.07
N GLU A 123 4.74 13.38 -1.80
CA GLU A 123 3.50 13.49 -1.04
C GLU A 123 2.46 14.41 -1.69
N ASP A 124 2.87 15.48 -2.37
CA ASP A 124 1.94 16.41 -3.01
C ASP A 124 1.18 15.74 -4.16
N VAL A 125 1.87 14.89 -4.94
CA VAL A 125 1.26 14.10 -6.01
C VAL A 125 0.28 13.10 -5.42
N PHE A 126 0.67 12.42 -4.34
CA PHE A 126 -0.19 11.46 -3.67
C PHE A 126 -1.43 12.10 -3.04
N LEU A 127 -1.28 13.23 -2.35
CA LEU A 127 -2.38 13.98 -1.75
C LEU A 127 -3.32 14.56 -2.81
N ALA A 128 -2.80 14.99 -3.95
CA ALA A 128 -3.63 15.44 -5.08
C ALA A 128 -4.47 14.28 -5.63
N ALA A 129 -3.85 13.11 -5.88
CA ALA A 129 -4.55 11.92 -6.33
C ALA A 129 -5.61 11.45 -5.33
N LEU A 130 -5.28 11.44 -4.02
CA LEU A 130 -6.24 11.12 -2.97
C LEU A 130 -7.49 12.00 -3.00
N ARG A 131 -7.36 13.31 -3.19
CA ARG A 131 -8.51 14.23 -3.24
C ARG A 131 -9.42 13.95 -4.44
N GLU A 132 -8.87 13.45 -5.53
CA GLU A 132 -9.60 13.14 -6.75
C GLU A 132 -10.30 11.77 -6.67
N THR A 133 -9.66 10.79 -6.05
CA THR A 133 -10.12 9.40 -6.11
C THR A 133 -10.73 8.88 -4.83
N ALA A 134 -10.49 9.52 -3.68
CA ALA A 134 -11.01 9.04 -2.41
C ALA A 134 -12.54 8.96 -2.47
N PRO A 135 -13.13 7.89 -1.90
CA PRO A 135 -14.58 7.80 -1.79
C PRO A 135 -15.11 9.04 -1.07
N SER A 136 -16.07 9.72 -1.68
CA SER A 136 -16.78 10.79 -0.98
C SER A 136 -17.47 10.16 0.22
N ALA A 137 -17.20 10.69 1.42
CA ALA A 137 -18.02 10.43 2.59
C ALA A 137 -19.40 11.06 2.35
N THR A 138 -20.21 10.39 1.54
CA THR A 138 -21.61 10.75 1.35
C THR A 138 -22.34 10.20 2.57
N GLY A 139 -22.36 11.01 3.63
CA GLY A 139 -23.23 10.87 4.79
C GLY A 139 -24.14 12.08 4.88
#